data_AF-A0A820BVB3-F1
#
_entry.id   AF-A0A820BVB3-F1
#
_cell.length_a   1.000
_cell.length_b   1.000
_cell.length_c   1.000
_cell.angle_alpha   90.00
_cell.angle_beta   90.00
_cell.angle_gamma   90.00
#
_symmetry.space_group_name_H-M   'P 1'
#
loop_
_entity.id
_entity.type
_entity.pdbx_description
1 polymer ?
#
loop_
_entity_poly.entity_id
_entity_poly.type
_entity_poly.pdbx_seq_one_letter_code
_entity_poly.pdbx_strand_id
1 'polypeptide(L)'
;CVHWDKEEEVKQALDLLQQWVTMDTEDALELLGPAYHHPKVRSYAVSRLRQASDEDLLLYLLQLVQALRYERYDLINAFVVDTAGEEQNRLMNCSETSDLYNKLEEDFNKAYCLFVNKTFGNGIFAIGETIIDIRQLVKIQALNGSSENYANVVVPSDSISSDQTKSYIPEIDLSTFLIQRACEKPIIANYLFWYAYVECENNSSLKDKAISDMYQSFVERLSVTLKTKNEQTQQVRISIEAQKKFVDKLVELTNIVKRVQGSAKVKEDKLRSLLLAGDDSPVKFNFLNFDPIPLPLDPEIKIRRIIPEKIRIFKSAKLPFLFVCETTQGEEYPIIFKYGDDLRQDQLILQIITLMDRILRKENIDLKLTPYKVLSTSLKY
;
A
#
# COMPACT_ATOMS: atom_id res chain seq x y z
N CYS A 1 -17.06 -18.80 24.38
CA CYS A 1 -16.18 -18.88 23.20
C CYS A 1 -16.89 -19.63 22.09
N VAL A 2 -16.71 -19.23 20.83
CA VAL A 2 -17.35 -19.83 19.65
C VAL A 2 -16.40 -20.84 19.02
N HIS A 3 -16.87 -22.05 18.72
CA HIS A 3 -16.10 -23.00 17.93
C HIS A 3 -16.35 -22.75 16.44
N TRP A 4 -15.38 -22.11 15.77
CA TRP A 4 -15.50 -21.71 14.36
C TRP A 4 -15.58 -22.88 13.37
N ASP A 5 -15.30 -24.11 13.81
CA ASP A 5 -15.45 -25.34 13.00
C ASP A 5 -16.88 -25.87 12.97
N LYS A 6 -17.77 -25.38 13.84
CA LYS A 6 -19.17 -25.84 13.93
C LYS A 6 -20.12 -24.83 13.30
N GLU A 7 -20.73 -25.18 12.18
CA GLU A 7 -21.61 -24.29 11.41
C GLU A 7 -22.75 -23.67 12.24
N GLU A 8 -23.34 -24.44 13.15
CA GLU A 8 -24.44 -23.96 14.01
C GLU A 8 -23.97 -22.88 15.00
N GLU A 9 -22.82 -23.08 15.65
CA GLU A 9 -22.24 -22.09 16.57
C GLU A 9 -21.78 -20.84 15.80
N VAL A 10 -21.21 -21.01 14.61
CA VAL A 10 -20.83 -19.90 13.73
C VAL A 10 -22.05 -19.07 13.34
N LYS A 11 -23.13 -19.72 12.90
CA LYS A 11 -24.36 -19.03 12.50
C LYS A 11 -24.95 -18.22 13.67
N GLN A 12 -25.06 -18.82 14.85
CA GLN A 12 -25.54 -18.14 16.05
C GLN A 12 -24.64 -16.96 16.42
N ALA A 13 -23.32 -17.12 16.36
CA ALA A 13 -22.37 -16.06 16.67
C ALA A 13 -22.49 -14.87 15.69
N LEU A 14 -22.69 -15.15 14.40
CA LEU A 14 -22.87 -14.11 13.39
C LEU A 14 -24.19 -13.36 13.55
N ASP A 15 -25.27 -14.07 13.89
CA ASP A 15 -26.57 -13.46 14.17
C ASP A 15 -26.51 -12.55 15.42
N LEU A 16 -25.75 -12.96 16.44
CA LEU A 16 -25.48 -12.15 17.63
C LEU A 16 -24.58 -10.95 17.32
N LEU A 17 -23.56 -11.11 16.47
CA LEU A 17 -22.64 -10.04 16.08
C LEU A 17 -23.37 -8.86 15.41
N GLN A 18 -24.42 -9.14 14.63
CA GLN A 18 -25.25 -8.10 14.01
C GLN A 18 -26.13 -7.34 15.01
N GLN A 19 -26.49 -7.97 16.13
CA GLN A 19 -27.32 -7.38 17.18
C GLN A 19 -26.48 -6.79 18.31
N TRP A 20 -25.18 -7.06 18.33
CA TRP A 20 -24.28 -6.61 19.37
C TRP A 20 -24.15 -5.09 19.37
N VAL A 21 -23.95 -4.53 20.56
CA VAL A 21 -23.59 -3.11 20.71
C VAL A 21 -22.38 -2.79 19.83
N THR A 22 -22.39 -1.61 19.22
CA THR A 22 -21.30 -1.17 18.33
C THR A 22 -19.98 -1.16 19.08
N MET A 23 -19.01 -1.94 18.60
CA MET A 23 -17.67 -2.10 19.16
C MET A 23 -16.77 -0.88 18.90
N ASP A 24 -15.85 -0.53 19.79
CA ASP A 24 -14.91 0.57 19.53
C ASP A 24 -13.87 0.21 18.45
N THR A 25 -13.19 1.20 17.90
CA THR A 25 -12.24 0.98 16.79
C THR A 25 -11.04 0.16 17.25
N GLU A 26 -10.60 0.39 18.48
CA GLU A 26 -9.49 -0.27 19.14
C GLU A 26 -9.75 -1.78 19.31
N ASP A 27 -10.94 -2.15 19.75
CA ASP A 27 -11.36 -3.55 19.90
C ASP A 27 -11.48 -4.24 18.53
N ALA A 28 -11.92 -3.51 17.49
CA ALA A 28 -12.01 -4.04 16.13
C ALA A 28 -10.62 -4.41 15.55
N LEU A 29 -9.53 -3.80 16.02
CA LEU A 29 -8.18 -4.20 15.62
C LEU A 29 -7.83 -5.62 16.07
N GLU A 30 -8.36 -6.07 17.21
CA GLU A 30 -8.15 -7.44 17.70
C GLU A 30 -8.76 -8.47 16.74
N LEU A 31 -9.94 -8.17 16.19
CA LEU A 31 -10.65 -9.00 15.22
C LEU A 31 -9.92 -9.14 13.87
N LEU A 32 -8.91 -8.31 13.60
CA LEU A 32 -8.05 -8.42 12.43
C LEU A 32 -6.78 -9.25 12.69
N GLY A 33 -6.53 -9.63 13.94
CA GLY A 33 -5.39 -10.44 14.33
C GLY A 33 -5.45 -11.91 13.87
N PRO A 34 -4.40 -12.70 14.17
CA PRO A 34 -4.29 -14.09 13.75
C PRO A 34 -5.34 -15.02 14.38
N ALA A 35 -6.05 -14.60 15.43
CA ALA A 35 -7.04 -15.43 16.09
C ALA A 35 -8.36 -15.55 15.30
N TYR A 36 -8.61 -14.64 14.35
CA TYR A 36 -9.89 -14.51 13.66
C TYR A 36 -9.72 -14.58 12.14
N HIS A 37 -10.10 -15.72 11.56
CA HIS A 37 -10.02 -15.97 10.11
C HIS A 37 -11.38 -15.91 9.39
N HIS A 38 -12.50 -15.93 10.14
CA HIS A 38 -13.82 -16.00 9.54
C HIS A 38 -14.15 -14.70 8.76
N PRO A 39 -14.43 -14.76 7.44
CA PRO A 39 -14.55 -13.57 6.59
C PRO A 39 -15.56 -12.53 7.10
N LYS A 40 -16.71 -12.97 7.61
CA LYS A 40 -17.74 -12.06 8.14
C LYS A 40 -17.32 -11.33 9.42
N VAL A 41 -16.48 -11.94 10.26
CA VAL A 41 -15.95 -11.30 11.47
C VAL A 41 -14.95 -10.22 11.08
N ARG A 42 -14.06 -10.54 10.12
CA ARG A 42 -13.10 -9.57 9.59
C ARG A 42 -13.80 -8.43 8.86
N SER A 43 -14.84 -8.71 8.09
CA SER A 43 -15.63 -7.67 7.42
C SER A 43 -16.40 -6.80 8.43
N TYR A 44 -16.91 -7.37 9.52
CA TYR A 44 -17.46 -6.59 10.62
C TYR A 44 -16.39 -5.66 11.23
N ALA A 45 -15.17 -6.16 11.47
CA ALA A 45 -14.06 -5.33 11.96
C ALA A 45 -13.73 -4.17 11.00
N VAL A 46 -13.69 -4.44 9.69
CA VAL A 46 -13.52 -3.42 8.64
C VAL A 46 -14.66 -2.40 8.66
N SER A 47 -15.90 -2.83 8.90
CA SER A 47 -17.05 -1.93 9.02
C SER A 47 -16.93 -0.97 10.21
N ARG A 48 -16.29 -1.41 11.31
CA ARG A 48 -15.96 -0.55 12.46
C ARG A 48 -14.85 0.43 12.12
N LEU A 49 -13.76 -0.03 11.48
CA LEU A 49 -12.67 0.83 10.99
C LEU A 49 -13.14 1.91 10.02
N ARG A 50 -14.20 1.64 9.24
CA ARG A 50 -14.81 2.64 8.37
C ARG A 50 -15.39 3.84 9.13
N GLN A 51 -15.70 3.71 10.41
CA GLN A 51 -16.19 4.81 11.24
C GLN A 51 -15.07 5.64 11.85
N ALA A 52 -13.83 5.15 11.81
CA ALA A 52 -12.67 5.86 12.33
C ALA A 52 -12.32 7.10 11.48
N SER A 53 -11.79 8.12 12.15
CA SER A 53 -11.22 9.29 11.47
C SER A 53 -9.95 8.93 10.73
N ASP A 54 -9.55 9.74 9.74
CA ASP A 54 -8.30 9.50 9.01
C ASP A 54 -7.07 9.62 9.92
N GLU A 55 -7.12 10.47 10.95
CA GLU A 55 -6.05 10.61 11.95
C GLU A 55 -5.89 9.33 12.78
N ASP A 56 -7.00 8.75 13.23
CA ASP A 56 -6.99 7.48 13.97
C ASP A 56 -6.53 6.34 13.06
N LEU A 57 -7.00 6.32 11.81
CA LEU A 57 -6.58 5.32 10.83
C LEU A 57 -5.07 5.38 10.58
N LEU A 58 -4.48 6.57 10.47
CA LEU A 58 -3.03 6.76 10.33
C LEU A 58 -2.25 6.22 11.54
N LEU A 59 -2.80 6.33 12.75
CA LEU A 59 -2.15 5.77 13.94
C LEU A 59 -2.11 4.25 13.95
N TYR A 60 -3.08 3.58 13.33
CA TYR A 60 -3.13 2.12 13.26
C TYR A 60 -2.63 1.56 11.93
N LEU A 61 -2.29 2.42 10.96
CA LEU A 61 -2.02 2.02 9.59
C LEU A 61 -0.88 1.00 9.47
N LEU A 62 0.19 1.15 10.26
CA LEU A 62 1.28 0.18 10.28
C LEU A 62 0.79 -1.20 10.71
N GLN A 63 -0.04 -1.27 11.76
CA GLN A 63 -0.62 -2.50 12.28
C GLN A 63 -1.61 -3.11 11.29
N LEU A 64 -2.41 -2.28 10.61
CA LEU A 64 -3.34 -2.72 9.57
C LEU A 64 -2.62 -3.30 8.34
N VAL A 65 -1.48 -2.74 7.95
CA VAL A 65 -0.64 -3.32 6.90
C VAL A 65 -0.13 -4.70 7.32
N GLN A 66 0.25 -4.90 8.58
CA GLN A 66 0.64 -6.22 9.07
C GLN A 66 -0.55 -7.20 9.13
N ALA A 67 -1.76 -6.72 9.42
CA ALA A 67 -2.96 -7.54 9.47
C ALA A 67 -3.36 -8.13 8.09
N LEU A 68 -2.86 -7.57 6.98
CA LEU A 68 -3.02 -8.15 5.63
C LEU A 68 -2.46 -9.57 5.53
N ARG A 69 -1.48 -9.95 6.37
CA ARG A 69 -0.93 -11.31 6.42
C ARG A 69 -1.96 -12.37 6.81
N TYR A 70 -3.05 -11.96 7.45
CA TYR A 70 -4.13 -12.83 7.92
C TYR A 70 -5.38 -12.74 7.03
N GLU A 71 -5.33 -11.96 5.95
CA GLU A 71 -6.39 -11.90 4.94
C GLU A 71 -6.30 -13.08 3.97
N ARG A 72 -7.36 -13.22 3.18
CA ARG A 72 -7.45 -14.20 2.09
C ARG A 72 -6.61 -13.77 0.89
N TYR A 73 -5.49 -14.46 0.65
CA TYR A 73 -4.54 -14.09 -0.40
C TYR A 73 -5.13 -14.28 -1.81
N ASP A 74 -6.03 -15.23 -1.98
CA ASP A 74 -6.74 -15.47 -3.23
C ASP A 74 -7.53 -14.22 -3.68
N LEU A 75 -8.17 -13.51 -2.74
CA LEU A 75 -8.90 -12.28 -3.04
C LEU A 75 -7.97 -11.11 -3.39
N ILE A 76 -6.82 -11.02 -2.73
CA ILE A 76 -5.82 -9.98 -2.99
C ILE A 76 -5.19 -10.20 -4.37
N ASN A 77 -4.86 -11.45 -4.70
CA ASN A 77 -4.17 -11.83 -5.94
C ASN A 77 -5.11 -11.85 -7.16
N ALA A 78 -6.40 -12.12 -6.97
CA ALA A 78 -7.38 -12.20 -8.07
C ALA A 78 -7.43 -10.91 -8.93
N PHE A 79 -7.20 -9.74 -8.31
CA PHE A 79 -7.22 -8.47 -9.03
C PHE A 79 -6.14 -8.36 -10.12
N VAL A 80 -4.97 -8.95 -9.91
CA VAL A 80 -3.85 -8.90 -10.87
C VAL A 80 -4.21 -9.67 -12.15
N VAL A 81 -4.91 -10.79 -12.01
CA VAL A 81 -5.31 -11.65 -13.14
C VAL A 81 -6.26 -10.94 -14.11
N ASP A 82 -7.25 -10.21 -13.58
CA ASP A 82 -8.20 -9.46 -14.41
C ASP A 82 -7.54 -8.30 -15.16
N THR A 83 -6.62 -7.58 -14.50
CA THR A 83 -5.90 -6.45 -15.12
C THR A 83 -4.86 -6.89 -16.16
N ALA A 84 -4.17 -8.02 -15.95
CA ALA A 84 -3.27 -8.60 -16.94
C ALA A 84 -4.02 -9.05 -18.20
N GLY A 85 -5.24 -9.59 -18.05
CA GLY A 85 -6.13 -9.92 -19.16
C GLY A 85 -6.62 -8.69 -19.94
N GLU A 86 -6.80 -7.54 -19.27
CA GLU A 86 -7.12 -6.27 -19.93
C GLU A 86 -5.90 -5.61 -20.60
N GLU A 87 -4.70 -5.68 -20.00
CA GLU A 87 -3.46 -5.18 -20.62
C GLU A 87 -3.04 -6.03 -21.82
N GLN A 88 -3.18 -7.36 -21.79
CA GLN A 88 -2.96 -8.23 -22.96
C GLN A 88 -3.91 -7.90 -24.13
N ASN A 89 -5.17 -7.59 -23.84
CA ASN A 89 -6.13 -7.15 -24.87
C ASN A 89 -5.81 -5.75 -25.43
N ARG A 90 -5.13 -4.89 -24.66
CA ARG A 90 -4.66 -3.57 -25.14
C ARG A 90 -3.35 -3.65 -25.93
N LEU A 91 -2.42 -4.52 -25.53
CA LEU A 91 -1.11 -4.70 -26.18
C LEU A 91 -1.20 -5.44 -27.52
N MET A 92 -2.23 -6.28 -27.72
CA MET A 92 -2.59 -6.88 -29.02
C MET A 92 -2.94 -5.87 -30.12
N ASN A 93 -3.09 -4.58 -29.80
CA ASN A 93 -3.41 -3.51 -30.75
C ASN A 93 -2.22 -2.61 -31.14
N CYS A 94 -1.00 -2.88 -30.66
CA CYS A 94 0.20 -2.13 -31.07
C CYS A 94 1.19 -3.05 -31.78
N SER A 95 1.09 -3.14 -33.11
CA SER A 95 2.06 -3.80 -33.96
C SER A 95 3.32 -2.94 -34.11
N GLU A 96 4.47 -3.43 -33.63
CA GLU A 96 5.83 -3.27 -34.21
C GLU A 96 6.97 -3.45 -33.18
N THR A 97 6.99 -4.55 -32.41
CA THR A 97 8.26 -5.08 -31.82
C THR A 97 8.12 -6.60 -31.54
N SER A 98 7.66 -7.34 -32.55
CA SER A 98 7.27 -8.76 -32.46
C SER A 98 8.44 -9.70 -32.09
N ASP A 99 9.61 -9.57 -32.68
CA ASP A 99 10.48 -10.77 -32.77
C ASP A 99 11.49 -10.96 -31.62
N LEU A 100 11.72 -9.93 -30.80
CA LEU A 100 12.55 -10.07 -29.59
C LEU A 100 11.71 -10.46 -28.35
N TYR A 101 10.45 -10.03 -28.32
CA TYR A 101 9.50 -10.33 -27.25
C TYR A 101 9.00 -11.78 -27.33
N ASN A 102 8.68 -12.25 -28.55
CA ASN A 102 8.21 -13.62 -28.77
C ASN A 102 9.18 -14.70 -28.26
N LYS A 103 10.49 -14.42 -28.24
CA LYS A 103 11.51 -15.39 -27.81
C LYS A 103 11.68 -15.47 -26.29
N LEU A 104 11.49 -14.35 -25.58
CA LEU A 104 11.40 -14.30 -24.12
C LEU A 104 10.05 -14.82 -23.62
N GLU A 105 8.99 -14.61 -24.41
CA GLU A 105 7.63 -15.10 -24.18
C GLU A 105 7.52 -16.62 -24.34
N GLU A 106 8.22 -17.22 -25.31
CA GLU A 106 8.25 -18.68 -25.47
C GLU A 106 8.94 -19.37 -24.27
N ASP A 107 10.02 -18.77 -23.76
CA ASP A 107 10.73 -19.27 -22.57
C ASP A 107 9.91 -19.08 -21.28
N PHE A 108 9.20 -17.95 -21.14
CA PHE A 108 8.33 -17.67 -20.00
C PHE A 108 7.07 -18.56 -19.99
N ASN A 109 6.38 -18.71 -21.12
CA ASN A 109 5.20 -19.56 -21.24
C ASN A 109 5.55 -21.04 -21.04
N LYS A 110 6.75 -21.46 -21.44
CA LYS A 110 7.24 -22.82 -21.17
C LYS A 110 7.54 -23.04 -19.69
N ALA A 111 8.12 -22.06 -19.00
CA ALA A 111 8.33 -22.09 -17.55
C ALA A 111 6.99 -22.06 -16.76
N TYR A 112 6.02 -21.28 -17.23
CA TYR A 112 4.69 -21.14 -16.64
C TYR A 112 3.85 -22.42 -16.81
N CYS A 113 3.80 -23.01 -18.01
CA CYS A 113 3.13 -24.29 -18.25
C CYS A 113 3.79 -25.44 -17.47
N LEU A 114 5.12 -25.42 -17.31
CA LEU A 114 5.84 -26.37 -16.45
C LEU A 114 5.46 -26.21 -14.98
N PHE A 115 5.31 -24.98 -14.49
CA PHE A 115 4.89 -24.69 -13.11
C PHE A 115 3.44 -25.11 -12.84
N VAL A 116 2.52 -24.76 -13.74
CA VAL A 116 1.09 -25.10 -13.63
C VAL A 116 0.87 -26.62 -13.68
N ASN A 117 1.49 -27.32 -14.64
CA ASN A 117 1.39 -28.78 -14.75
C ASN A 117 2.02 -29.52 -13.55
N LYS A 118 3.08 -28.95 -12.96
CA LYS A 118 3.76 -29.53 -11.79
C LYS A 118 3.02 -29.26 -10.47
N THR A 119 2.23 -28.19 -10.39
CA THR A 119 1.54 -27.76 -9.17
C THR A 119 0.11 -28.29 -9.07
N PHE A 120 -0.61 -28.38 -10.19
CA PHE A 120 -2.04 -28.73 -10.17
C PHE A 120 -2.36 -30.10 -10.77
N GLY A 121 -1.40 -30.75 -11.45
CA GLY A 121 -1.63 -32.03 -12.13
C GLY A 121 -2.68 -31.91 -13.25
N ASN A 122 -2.66 -32.83 -14.21
CA ASN A 122 -3.61 -32.81 -15.31
C ASN A 122 -5.02 -33.19 -14.82
N GLY A 123 -5.82 -32.20 -14.40
CA GLY A 123 -7.19 -32.40 -13.96
C GLY A 123 -8.07 -31.19 -14.23
N ILE A 124 -8.93 -31.30 -15.24
CA ILE A 124 -10.10 -30.44 -15.41
C ILE A 124 -11.08 -30.81 -14.29
N PHE A 125 -11.40 -29.90 -13.38
CA PHE A 125 -12.49 -30.08 -12.41
C PHE A 125 -13.59 -29.04 -12.63
N ALA A 126 -14.70 -29.54 -13.20
CA ALA A 126 -16.00 -28.91 -13.09
C ALA A 126 -16.62 -29.28 -11.74
N ILE A 127 -17.14 -28.30 -11.00
CA ILE A 127 -18.07 -28.54 -9.89
C ILE A 127 -19.12 -27.43 -9.85
N GLY A 128 -20.39 -27.80 -10.01
CA GLY A 128 -21.54 -27.19 -9.34
C GLY A 128 -22.06 -25.86 -9.89
N GLU A 129 -23.27 -25.87 -10.40
CA GLU A 129 -24.03 -24.76 -10.98
C GLU A 129 -24.11 -23.51 -10.07
N THR A 130 -23.45 -22.43 -10.48
CA THR A 130 -23.96 -21.04 -10.61
C THR A 130 -22.83 -20.21 -11.20
N ILE A 131 -22.85 -19.98 -12.51
CA ILE A 131 -21.96 -19.03 -13.18
C ILE A 131 -22.55 -17.63 -12.94
N ILE A 132 -22.01 -16.87 -11.99
CA ILE A 132 -22.16 -15.41 -12.05
C ILE A 132 -21.15 -14.93 -13.09
N ASP A 133 -21.63 -14.77 -14.32
CA ASP A 133 -20.86 -14.18 -15.42
C ASP A 133 -20.70 -12.67 -15.16
N ILE A 134 -19.60 -12.28 -14.51
CA ILE A 134 -19.30 -10.87 -14.21
C ILE A 134 -19.13 -10.03 -15.49
N ARG A 135 -19.03 -10.65 -16.68
CA ARG A 135 -19.06 -9.93 -17.97
C ARG A 135 -20.41 -9.26 -18.26
N GLN A 136 -21.50 -9.64 -17.59
CA GLN A 136 -22.80 -8.97 -17.71
C GLN A 136 -22.90 -7.66 -16.90
N LEU A 137 -22.01 -7.41 -15.93
CA LEU A 137 -22.07 -6.20 -15.10
C LEU A 137 -21.38 -4.96 -15.71
N VAL A 138 -20.62 -5.13 -16.80
CA VAL A 138 -19.93 -4.02 -17.49
C VAL A 138 -20.68 -3.54 -18.75
N LYS A 139 -21.68 -4.28 -19.25
CA LYS A 139 -22.50 -3.81 -20.39
C LYS A 139 -23.54 -2.73 -20.06
N ILE A 140 -23.78 -2.44 -18.78
CA ILE A 140 -24.84 -1.49 -18.36
C ILE A 140 -24.34 -0.04 -18.29
N GLN A 141 -23.02 0.22 -18.28
CA GLN A 141 -22.48 1.60 -18.25
C GLN A 141 -22.01 2.13 -19.63
N ALA A 142 -22.04 1.31 -20.68
CA ALA A 142 -21.57 1.70 -22.02
C ALA A 142 -22.68 2.12 -23.00
N LEU A 143 -23.94 2.24 -22.56
CA LEU A 143 -25.06 2.66 -23.45
C LEU A 143 -25.88 3.87 -22.99
N ASN A 144 -25.58 4.48 -21.84
CA ASN A 144 -26.32 5.68 -21.39
C ASN A 144 -25.46 6.94 -21.48
N GLY A 145 -25.22 7.34 -22.74
CA GLY A 145 -24.77 8.67 -23.10
C GLY A 145 -25.81 9.37 -23.96
N SER A 146 -27.03 9.62 -23.46
CA SER A 146 -27.99 10.60 -24.00
C SER A 146 -29.12 10.84 -22.99
N SER A 147 -29.49 12.10 -22.79
CA SER A 147 -30.66 12.52 -22.01
C SER A 147 -31.96 11.97 -22.62
N GLU A 148 -32.90 11.50 -21.79
CA GLU A 148 -34.32 11.92 -21.73
C GLU A 148 -35.18 10.97 -20.88
N ASN A 149 -36.20 11.56 -20.25
CA ASN A 149 -37.20 10.99 -19.34
C ASN A 149 -37.78 9.64 -19.77
N TYR A 150 -38.11 8.74 -18.83
CA TYR A 150 -39.43 8.07 -18.77
C TYR A 150 -39.72 7.52 -17.37
N ALA A 151 -40.89 7.90 -16.88
CA ALA A 151 -41.59 7.30 -15.76
C ALA A 151 -42.05 5.85 -16.09
N ASN A 152 -42.40 5.13 -15.02
CA ASN A 152 -43.17 3.88 -14.98
C ASN A 152 -42.45 2.59 -15.42
N VAL A 153 -41.92 1.86 -14.44
CA VAL A 153 -41.94 0.39 -14.47
C VAL A 153 -42.77 -0.08 -13.29
N VAL A 154 -43.89 -0.71 -13.63
CA VAL A 154 -44.88 -1.31 -12.75
C VAL A 154 -44.23 -2.47 -11.98
N VAL A 155 -44.28 -2.40 -10.65
CA VAL A 155 -43.92 -3.50 -9.74
C VAL A 155 -45.08 -4.48 -9.72
N PRO A 156 -44.88 -5.79 -9.97
CA PRO A 156 -45.92 -6.79 -9.71
C PRO A 156 -46.18 -6.83 -8.20
N SER A 157 -47.38 -6.44 -7.83
CA SER A 157 -47.92 -6.52 -6.48
C SER A 157 -48.22 -7.98 -6.15
N ASP A 158 -47.39 -8.60 -5.31
CA ASP A 158 -47.83 -9.72 -4.46
C ASP A 158 -47.07 -9.67 -3.12
N SER A 159 -47.81 -9.22 -2.11
CA SER A 159 -47.62 -9.40 -0.65
C SER A 159 -46.18 -9.52 -0.11
N ILE A 160 -45.55 -8.38 0.18
CA ILE A 160 -44.46 -8.32 1.17
C ILE A 160 -45.08 -8.08 2.54
N SER A 161 -45.13 -9.14 3.35
CA SER A 161 -45.31 -9.04 4.79
C SER A 161 -44.18 -8.22 5.38
N SER A 162 -44.54 -7.22 6.17
CA SER A 162 -43.64 -6.36 6.93
C SER A 162 -42.83 -7.16 7.95
N ASP A 163 -41.58 -7.50 7.63
CA ASP A 163 -40.56 -7.78 8.64
C ASP A 163 -39.14 -7.83 8.03
N GLN A 164 -38.17 -7.21 8.72
CA GLN A 164 -36.71 -7.25 8.51
C GLN A 164 -36.08 -6.31 7.47
N THR A 165 -35.96 -5.02 7.78
CA THR A 165 -34.84 -4.21 7.28
C THR A 165 -33.55 -4.60 8.01
N LYS A 166 -32.95 -5.74 7.65
CA LYS A 166 -31.58 -6.08 8.06
C LYS A 166 -30.62 -5.14 7.34
N SER A 167 -29.90 -4.31 8.09
CA SER A 167 -28.77 -3.52 7.57
C SER A 167 -27.72 -4.48 6.99
N TYR A 168 -27.65 -4.58 5.67
CA TYR A 168 -26.65 -5.42 5.00
C TYR A 168 -25.29 -4.73 5.12
N ILE A 169 -24.41 -5.26 5.98
CA ILE A 169 -23.02 -4.82 6.05
C ILE A 169 -22.33 -5.31 4.77
N PRO A 170 -21.87 -4.42 3.87
CA PRO A 170 -21.19 -4.86 2.65
C PRO A 170 -19.93 -5.64 3.02
N GLU A 171 -19.79 -6.85 2.49
CA GLU A 171 -18.63 -7.73 2.69
C GLU A 171 -17.39 -7.14 1.99
N ILE A 172 -16.73 -6.19 2.65
CA ILE A 172 -15.50 -5.57 2.19
C ILE A 172 -14.36 -6.09 3.05
N ASP A 173 -13.31 -6.60 2.39
CA ASP A 173 -12.08 -7.04 3.04
C ASP A 173 -11.16 -5.86 3.40
N LEU A 174 -10.17 -6.12 4.26
CA LEU A 174 -9.25 -5.08 4.71
C LEU A 174 -8.46 -4.46 3.55
N SER A 175 -8.04 -5.28 2.60
CA SER A 175 -7.23 -4.83 1.46
C SER A 175 -7.96 -3.79 0.60
N THR A 176 -9.22 -4.04 0.29
CA THR A 176 -10.10 -3.20 -0.50
C THR A 176 -10.41 -1.91 0.27
N PHE A 177 -10.69 -2.03 1.58
CA PHE A 177 -10.93 -0.87 2.44
C PHE A 177 -9.72 0.08 2.48
N LEU A 178 -8.52 -0.44 2.70
CA LEU A 178 -7.30 0.37 2.78
C LEU A 178 -7.03 1.10 1.45
N ILE A 179 -7.20 0.41 0.31
CA ILE A 179 -7.02 1.02 -1.01
C ILE A 179 -8.10 2.09 -1.29
N GLN A 180 -9.35 1.85 -0.90
CA GLN A 180 -10.42 2.84 -1.03
C GLN A 180 -10.09 4.12 -0.24
N ARG A 181 -9.67 3.98 1.03
CA ARG A 181 -9.25 5.11 1.88
C ARG A 181 -8.01 5.82 1.33
N ALA A 182 -7.02 5.09 0.84
CA ALA A 182 -5.85 5.66 0.20
C ALA A 182 -6.21 6.52 -1.03
N CYS A 183 -7.19 6.09 -1.82
CA CYS A 183 -7.65 6.87 -2.97
C CYS A 183 -8.35 8.18 -2.57
N GLU A 184 -8.89 8.28 -1.35
CA GLU A 184 -9.55 9.48 -0.85
C GLU A 184 -8.57 10.42 -0.14
N LYS A 185 -7.46 9.86 0.40
CA LYS A 185 -6.52 10.59 1.26
C LYS A 185 -5.07 10.32 0.82
N PRO A 186 -4.43 11.29 0.14
CA PRO A 186 -3.05 11.15 -0.35
C PRO A 186 -2.02 10.81 0.74
N ILE A 187 -2.19 11.33 1.95
CA ILE A 187 -1.31 11.04 3.10
C ILE A 187 -1.38 9.55 3.46
N ILE A 188 -2.59 8.97 3.50
CA ILE A 188 -2.77 7.53 3.74
C ILE A 188 -2.15 6.73 2.60
N ALA A 189 -2.34 7.14 1.34
CA ALA A 189 -1.72 6.46 0.20
C ALA A 189 -0.19 6.41 0.28
N ASN A 190 0.45 7.51 0.69
CA ASN A 190 1.91 7.58 0.88
C ASN A 190 2.38 6.53 1.89
N TYR A 191 1.83 6.56 3.11
CA TYR A 191 2.26 5.62 4.16
C TYR A 191 1.87 4.18 3.83
N LEU A 192 0.68 3.95 3.29
CA LEU A 192 0.22 2.62 2.88
C LEU A 192 1.17 2.00 1.85
N PHE A 193 1.59 2.79 0.84
CA PHE A 193 2.57 2.35 -0.14
C PHE A 193 3.89 1.99 0.53
N TRP A 194 4.49 2.90 1.30
CA TRP A 194 5.82 2.67 1.89
C TRP A 194 5.84 1.51 2.88
N TYR A 195 4.79 1.37 3.70
CA TYR A 195 4.68 0.27 4.66
C TYR A 195 4.54 -1.09 3.94
N ALA A 196 3.70 -1.18 2.90
CA ALA A 196 3.54 -2.42 2.14
C ALA A 196 4.77 -2.72 1.28
N TYR A 197 5.40 -1.69 0.70
CA TYR A 197 6.55 -1.83 -0.19
C TYR A 197 7.77 -2.45 0.52
N VAL A 198 8.01 -2.08 1.78
CA VAL A 198 9.08 -2.68 2.60
C VAL A 198 8.83 -4.18 2.83
N GLU A 199 7.56 -4.60 2.97
CA GLU A 199 7.21 -6.00 3.18
C GLU A 199 7.40 -6.87 1.93
N CYS A 200 7.37 -6.27 0.72
CA CYS A 200 7.70 -6.96 -0.54
C CYS A 200 9.17 -7.41 -0.64
N GLU A 201 10.04 -6.93 0.24
CA GLU A 201 11.47 -7.23 0.16
C GLU A 201 11.88 -8.42 1.03
N ASN A 202 10.98 -8.92 1.87
CA ASN A 202 11.27 -9.97 2.84
C ASN A 202 11.21 -11.37 2.21
N ASN A 203 12.37 -11.99 1.97
CA ASN A 203 12.48 -13.27 1.26
C ASN A 203 13.31 -14.33 2.02
N SER A 204 13.31 -14.29 3.37
CA SER A 204 14.13 -15.21 4.19
C SER A 204 13.71 -16.67 4.15
N SER A 205 12.43 -16.97 3.88
CA SER A 205 11.89 -18.34 3.84
C SER A 205 10.80 -18.49 2.78
N LEU A 206 10.39 -19.74 2.49
CA LEU A 206 9.27 -20.02 1.57
C LEU A 206 7.93 -19.44 2.06
N LYS A 207 7.70 -19.41 3.38
CA LYS A 207 6.52 -18.75 3.96
C LYS A 207 6.60 -17.24 3.78
N ASP A 208 7.79 -16.66 3.99
CA ASP A 208 8.02 -15.23 3.77
C ASP A 208 7.82 -14.86 2.29
N LYS A 209 8.19 -15.76 1.36
CA LYS A 209 7.95 -15.56 -0.07
C LYS A 209 6.46 -15.44 -0.42
N ALA A 210 5.61 -16.35 0.07
CA ALA A 210 4.16 -16.26 -0.19
C ALA A 210 3.55 -14.96 0.37
N ILE A 211 4.03 -14.52 1.54
CA ILE A 211 3.64 -13.24 2.15
C ILE A 211 4.14 -12.06 1.29
N SER A 212 5.39 -12.11 0.84
CA SER A 212 5.99 -11.10 -0.05
C SER A 212 5.23 -10.99 -1.38
N ASP A 213 4.85 -12.13 -1.98
CA ASP A 213 4.06 -12.18 -3.23
C ASP A 213 2.66 -11.59 -3.03
N MET A 214 2.04 -11.79 -1.85
CA MET A 214 0.78 -11.14 -1.47
C MET A 214 0.94 -9.62 -1.35
N TYR A 215 1.98 -9.13 -0.66
CA TYR A 215 2.23 -7.69 -0.55
C TYR A 215 2.55 -7.06 -1.90
N GLN A 216 3.27 -7.77 -2.78
CA GLN A 216 3.53 -7.34 -4.15
C GLN A 216 2.22 -7.17 -4.92
N SER A 217 1.33 -8.17 -4.85
CA SER A 217 -0.01 -8.10 -5.46
C SER A 217 -0.84 -6.95 -4.88
N PHE A 218 -0.75 -6.69 -3.58
CA PHE A 218 -1.41 -5.56 -2.94
C PHE A 218 -0.89 -4.21 -3.43
N VAL A 219 0.42 -4.03 -3.51
CA VAL A 219 1.06 -2.80 -4.02
C VAL A 219 0.70 -2.56 -5.48
N GLU A 220 0.68 -3.61 -6.30
CA GLU A 220 0.23 -3.54 -7.70
C GLU A 220 -1.24 -3.13 -7.80
N ARG A 221 -2.11 -3.74 -7.01
CA ARG A 221 -3.54 -3.38 -6.94
C ARG A 221 -3.73 -1.92 -6.52
N LEU A 222 -3.01 -1.44 -5.51
CA LEU A 222 -3.02 -0.04 -5.10
C LEU A 222 -2.59 0.87 -6.27
N SER A 223 -1.47 0.53 -6.92
CA SER A 223 -0.91 1.31 -8.03
C SER A 223 -1.86 1.39 -9.23
N VAL A 224 -2.48 0.28 -9.63
CA VAL A 224 -3.46 0.25 -10.71
C VAL A 224 -4.70 1.05 -10.34
N THR A 225 -5.23 0.87 -9.12
CA THR A 225 -6.43 1.61 -8.67
C THR A 225 -6.18 3.11 -8.65
N LEU A 226 -5.02 3.56 -8.18
CA LEU A 226 -4.66 4.98 -8.20
C LEU A 226 -4.54 5.51 -9.64
N LYS A 227 -4.05 4.71 -10.59
CA LYS A 227 -3.94 5.09 -12.00
C LYS A 227 -5.29 5.24 -12.69
N THR A 228 -6.28 4.40 -12.37
CA THR A 228 -7.53 4.31 -13.14
C THR A 228 -8.71 5.04 -12.54
N LYS A 229 -8.72 5.31 -11.22
CA LYS A 229 -9.91 5.84 -10.53
C LYS A 229 -10.28 7.27 -10.95
N ASN A 230 -9.34 8.22 -10.87
CA ASN A 230 -9.53 9.61 -11.33
C ASN A 230 -8.17 10.35 -11.47
N GLU A 231 -8.20 11.58 -11.97
CA GLU A 231 -7.01 12.40 -12.18
C GLU A 231 -6.25 12.72 -10.87
N GLN A 232 -6.98 12.96 -9.77
CA GLN A 232 -6.36 13.25 -8.47
C GLN A 232 -5.57 12.05 -7.96
N THR A 233 -6.14 10.84 -8.03
CA THR A 233 -5.46 9.61 -7.61
C THR A 233 -4.29 9.28 -8.53
N GLN A 234 -4.42 9.60 -9.83
CA GLN A 234 -3.33 9.43 -10.78
C GLN A 234 -2.13 10.32 -10.40
N GLN A 235 -2.38 11.55 -9.95
CA GLN A 235 -1.30 12.42 -9.46
C GLN A 235 -0.65 11.92 -8.17
N VAL A 236 -1.43 11.28 -7.29
CA VAL A 236 -0.87 10.61 -6.10
C VAL A 236 0.07 9.48 -6.53
N ARG A 237 -0.33 8.66 -7.51
CA ARG A 237 0.54 7.61 -8.05
C ARG A 237 1.84 8.18 -8.64
N ILE A 238 1.74 9.20 -9.49
CA ILE A 238 2.91 9.85 -10.11
C ILE A 238 3.85 10.39 -9.02
N SER A 239 3.28 11.00 -7.97
CA SER A 239 4.05 11.49 -6.81
C SER A 239 4.79 10.37 -6.10
N ILE A 240 4.14 9.22 -5.86
CA ILE A 240 4.76 8.04 -5.24
C ILE A 240 5.88 7.46 -6.13
N GLU A 241 5.68 7.38 -7.45
CA GLU A 241 6.72 6.93 -8.39
C GLU A 241 7.93 7.88 -8.39
N ALA A 242 7.69 9.20 -8.33
CA ALA A 242 8.75 10.20 -8.22
C ALA A 242 9.50 10.12 -6.88
N GLN A 243 8.78 9.89 -5.78
CA GLN A 243 9.37 9.63 -4.46
C GLN A 243 10.26 8.38 -4.47
N LYS A 244 9.78 7.28 -5.03
CA LYS A 244 10.57 6.04 -5.15
C LYS A 244 11.86 6.29 -5.93
N LYS A 245 11.76 6.95 -7.09
CA LYS A 245 12.92 7.34 -7.90
C LYS A 245 13.90 8.21 -7.09
N PHE A 246 13.40 9.18 -6.32
CA PHE A 246 14.23 10.03 -5.47
C PHE A 246 14.99 9.21 -4.39
N VAL A 247 14.30 8.30 -3.70
CA VAL A 247 14.92 7.43 -2.68
C VAL A 247 15.95 6.50 -3.31
N ASP A 248 15.64 5.84 -4.43
CA ASP A 248 16.58 4.96 -5.14
C ASP A 248 17.86 5.71 -5.53
N LYS A 249 17.72 6.97 -5.95
CA LYS A 249 18.85 7.84 -6.32
C LYS A 249 19.66 8.28 -5.11
N LEU A 250 19.03 8.53 -3.95
CA LEU A 250 19.75 8.74 -2.69
C LEU A 250 20.51 7.51 -2.23
N VAL A 251 19.94 6.31 -2.39
CA VAL A 251 20.59 5.03 -2.11
C VAL A 251 21.85 4.86 -2.98
N GLU A 252 21.73 5.11 -4.29
CA GLU A 252 22.85 5.04 -5.24
C GLU A 252 23.96 6.04 -4.87
N LEU A 253 23.59 7.30 -4.62
CA LEU A 253 24.50 8.37 -4.19
C LEU A 253 25.24 8.00 -2.90
N THR A 254 24.49 7.51 -1.90
CA THR A 254 25.02 7.12 -0.59
C THR A 254 25.99 5.94 -0.71
N ASN A 255 25.68 4.96 -1.57
CA ASN A 255 26.54 3.80 -1.82
C ASN A 255 27.87 4.24 -2.45
N ILE A 256 27.86 5.16 -3.42
CA ILE A 256 29.08 5.73 -4.02
C ILE A 256 29.94 6.37 -2.93
N VAL A 257 29.35 7.21 -2.07
CA VAL A 257 30.09 7.92 -1.00
C VAL A 257 30.60 6.96 0.08
N LYS A 258 29.85 5.92 0.42
CA LYS A 258 30.31 4.90 1.38
C LYS A 258 31.57 4.19 0.91
N ARG A 259 31.71 3.92 -0.39
CA ARG A 259 32.88 3.26 -1.00
C ARG A 259 34.14 4.13 -1.04
N VAL A 260 34.00 5.45 -0.90
CA VAL A 260 35.14 6.37 -0.84
C VAL A 260 35.94 6.10 0.42
N GLN A 261 37.25 5.90 0.28
CA GLN A 261 38.17 5.81 1.40
C GLN A 261 38.56 7.21 1.88
N GLY A 262 38.77 7.34 3.19
CA GLY A 262 39.17 8.61 3.81
C GLY A 262 38.30 9.01 4.99
N SER A 263 38.58 10.19 5.53
CA SER A 263 37.86 10.75 6.67
C SER A 263 36.43 11.15 6.29
N ALA A 264 35.58 11.38 7.31
CA ALA A 264 34.21 11.86 7.09
C ALA A 264 34.17 13.15 6.25
N LYS A 265 35.14 14.06 6.43
CA LYS A 265 35.25 15.29 5.64
C LYS A 265 35.49 15.02 4.16
N VAL A 266 36.38 14.07 3.82
CA VAL A 266 36.62 13.67 2.42
C VAL A 266 35.35 13.10 1.78
N LYS A 267 34.59 12.30 2.54
CA LYS A 267 33.30 11.76 2.08
C LYS A 267 32.25 12.84 1.89
N GLU A 268 32.16 13.81 2.82
CA GLU A 268 31.28 14.98 2.71
C GLU A 268 31.61 15.84 1.48
N ASP A 269 32.89 16.13 1.25
CA ASP A 269 33.32 16.91 0.08
C ASP A 269 33.02 16.18 -1.22
N LYS A 270 33.20 14.85 -1.25
CA LYS A 270 32.78 14.03 -2.39
C LYS A 270 31.27 14.05 -2.59
N LEU A 271 30.47 13.88 -1.53
CA LEU A 271 29.01 13.97 -1.62
C LEU A 271 28.56 15.35 -2.16
N ARG A 272 29.15 16.43 -1.65
CA ARG A 272 28.86 17.79 -2.12
C ARG A 272 29.17 17.95 -3.60
N SER A 273 30.32 17.45 -4.06
CA SER A 273 30.67 17.48 -5.49
C SER A 273 29.68 16.71 -6.37
N LEU A 274 29.16 15.57 -5.89
CA LEU A 274 28.18 14.75 -6.64
C LEU A 274 26.79 15.39 -6.71
N LEU A 275 26.39 16.15 -5.68
CA LEU A 275 25.17 16.95 -5.67
C LEU A 275 25.30 18.17 -6.58
N LEU A 276 26.43 18.88 -6.51
CA LEU A 276 26.71 20.08 -7.32
C LEU A 276 26.89 19.79 -8.81
N ALA A 277 27.22 18.55 -9.17
CA ALA A 277 27.29 18.13 -10.58
C ALA A 277 25.94 18.19 -11.31
N GLY A 278 24.81 18.26 -10.60
CA GLY A 278 23.49 18.38 -11.22
C GLY A 278 23.22 17.26 -12.23
N ASP A 279 22.93 17.63 -13.48
CA ASP A 279 22.64 16.69 -14.57
C ASP A 279 23.85 15.85 -15.00
N ASP A 280 25.08 16.35 -14.75
CA ASP A 280 26.33 15.62 -15.03
C ASP A 280 26.68 14.60 -13.94
N SER A 281 25.85 14.49 -12.90
CA SER A 281 26.06 13.54 -11.81
C SER A 281 25.96 12.09 -12.31
N PRO A 282 26.84 11.17 -11.87
CA PRO A 282 26.82 9.76 -12.30
C PRO A 282 25.50 9.05 -11.97
N VAL A 283 24.76 9.56 -10.99
CA VAL A 283 23.46 9.03 -10.53
C VAL A 283 22.32 9.37 -11.52
N LYS A 284 22.55 10.28 -12.48
CA LYS A 284 21.55 10.75 -13.47
C LYS A 284 20.27 11.29 -12.82
N PHE A 285 20.44 12.05 -11.74
CA PHE A 285 19.35 12.74 -11.04
C PHE A 285 19.86 14.06 -10.48
N ASN A 286 19.18 15.15 -10.83
CA ASN A 286 19.55 16.49 -10.39
C ASN A 286 18.90 16.81 -9.04
N PHE A 287 19.66 16.67 -7.96
CA PHE A 287 19.18 16.98 -6.61
C PHE A 287 19.09 18.49 -6.31
N LEU A 288 19.58 19.36 -7.20
CA LEU A 288 19.51 20.82 -7.04
C LEU A 288 18.22 21.42 -7.58
N ASN A 289 17.57 20.73 -8.54
CA ASN A 289 16.35 21.19 -9.16
C ASN A 289 15.58 19.98 -9.73
N PHE A 290 14.49 19.62 -9.07
CA PHE A 290 13.56 18.61 -9.53
C PHE A 290 12.12 19.07 -9.29
N ASP A 291 11.17 18.50 -10.04
CA ASP A 291 9.75 18.80 -9.86
C ASP A 291 9.34 18.52 -8.41
N PRO A 292 8.65 19.45 -7.72
CA PRO A 292 8.38 19.30 -6.30
C PRO A 292 7.68 17.99 -5.94
N ILE A 293 8.30 17.20 -5.06
CA ILE A 293 7.75 15.93 -4.59
C ILE A 293 7.34 16.06 -3.11
N PRO A 294 6.21 15.46 -2.69
CA PRO A 294 5.93 15.24 -1.28
C PRO A 294 7.02 14.34 -0.68
N LEU A 295 7.49 14.65 0.53
CA LEU A 295 8.52 13.86 1.17
C LEU A 295 7.93 12.51 1.65
N PRO A 296 8.60 11.36 1.40
CA PRO A 296 8.11 10.07 1.89
C PRO A 296 7.84 10.05 3.40
N LEU A 297 8.79 10.60 4.16
CA LEU A 297 8.77 10.69 5.63
C LEU A 297 7.62 11.58 6.15
N ASP A 298 7.27 12.61 5.39
CA ASP A 298 6.24 13.58 5.75
C ASP A 298 5.54 14.12 4.49
N PRO A 299 4.46 13.46 4.02
CA PRO A 299 3.82 13.79 2.75
C PRO A 299 3.13 15.16 2.73
N GLU A 300 3.00 15.84 3.87
CA GLU A 300 2.51 17.22 3.95
C GLU A 300 3.59 18.23 3.49
N ILE A 301 4.86 17.84 3.56
CA ILE A 301 5.99 18.68 3.18
C ILE A 301 6.44 18.35 1.77
N LYS A 302 6.34 19.33 0.85
CA LYS A 302 6.88 19.21 -0.51
C LYS A 302 8.28 19.80 -0.58
N ILE A 303 9.22 19.03 -1.11
CA ILE A 303 10.62 19.43 -1.29
C ILE A 303 10.92 19.69 -2.77
N ARG A 304 11.81 20.63 -3.06
CA ARG A 304 12.22 20.99 -4.43
C ARG A 304 13.70 20.76 -4.74
N ARG A 305 14.55 20.73 -3.70
CA ARG A 305 15.99 20.47 -3.82
C ARG A 305 16.62 20.05 -2.50
N ILE A 306 17.84 19.53 -2.58
CA ILE A 306 18.77 19.34 -1.46
C ILE A 306 19.75 20.52 -1.44
N ILE A 307 20.09 21.02 -0.25
CA ILE A 307 21.04 22.12 -0.02
C ILE A 307 22.44 21.53 0.19
N PRO A 308 23.35 21.56 -0.82
CA PRO A 308 24.64 20.88 -0.74
C PRO A 308 25.59 21.44 0.33
N GLU A 309 25.42 22.71 0.69
CA GLU A 309 26.27 23.39 1.69
C GLU A 309 26.01 22.87 3.10
N LYS A 310 24.79 22.38 3.35
CA LYS A 310 24.30 22.00 4.69
C LYS A 310 24.32 20.49 4.95
N ILE A 311 24.78 19.69 4.00
CA ILE A 311 24.94 18.25 4.18
C ILE A 311 26.01 17.94 5.23
N ARG A 312 25.79 16.88 6.01
CA ARG A 312 26.76 16.39 7.01
C ARG A 312 26.73 14.87 7.09
N ILE A 313 27.84 14.24 7.45
CA ILE A 313 27.90 12.81 7.78
C ILE A 313 28.18 12.68 9.26
N PHE A 314 27.29 12.00 9.99
CA PHE A 314 27.49 11.81 11.42
C PHE A 314 28.65 10.85 11.68
N LYS A 315 29.42 11.15 12.73
CA LYS A 315 30.52 10.29 13.22
C LYS A 315 29.94 9.07 13.95
N SER A 316 29.53 8.06 13.19
CA SER A 316 29.00 6.79 13.69
C SER A 316 29.48 5.63 12.81
N ALA A 317 29.55 4.42 13.37
CA ALA A 317 29.96 3.21 12.65
C ALA A 317 29.09 2.95 11.40
N LYS A 318 27.80 3.28 11.46
CA LYS A 318 26.85 3.10 10.35
C LYS A 318 26.84 4.25 9.33
N LEU A 319 27.54 5.34 9.63
CA LEU A 319 27.69 6.55 8.80
C LEU A 319 26.36 7.09 8.25
N PRO A 320 25.45 7.60 9.11
CA PRO A 320 24.20 8.19 8.65
C PRO A 320 24.44 9.59 8.07
N PHE A 321 23.62 9.95 7.08
CA PHE A 321 23.75 11.16 6.29
C PHE A 321 22.67 12.16 6.67
N LEU A 322 23.07 13.39 7.01
CA LEU A 322 22.16 14.52 7.13
C LEU A 322 22.01 15.18 5.77
N PHE A 323 20.82 15.09 5.18
CA PHE A 323 20.42 15.90 4.04
C PHE A 323 19.52 17.02 4.52
N VAL A 324 19.79 18.25 4.10
CA VAL A 324 18.89 19.38 4.37
C VAL A 324 18.17 19.68 3.05
N CYS A 325 16.87 19.48 3.05
CA CYS A 325 16.02 19.77 1.89
C CYS A 325 15.45 21.18 2.01
N GLU A 326 15.22 21.82 0.86
CA GLU A 326 14.44 23.06 0.81
C GLU A 326 13.00 22.73 0.37
N THR A 327 12.03 23.23 1.14
CA THR A 327 10.61 23.06 0.86
C THR A 327 10.15 24.00 -0.25
N THR A 328 8.97 23.75 -0.83
CA THR A 328 8.34 24.69 -1.77
C THR A 328 8.00 26.04 -1.14
N GLN A 329 7.96 26.11 0.20
CA GLN A 329 7.74 27.33 0.96
C GLN A 329 9.04 28.09 1.27
N GLY A 330 10.21 27.55 0.86
CA GLY A 330 11.52 28.13 1.14
C GLY A 330 12.07 27.81 2.53
N GLU A 331 11.43 26.91 3.27
CA GLU A 331 11.89 26.46 4.58
C GLU A 331 12.90 25.31 4.46
N GLU A 332 13.68 25.10 5.51
CA GLU A 332 14.67 24.02 5.57
C GLU A 332 14.10 22.83 6.35
N TYR A 333 14.17 21.65 5.74
CA TYR A 333 13.72 20.41 6.34
C TYR A 333 14.88 19.41 6.45
N PRO A 334 15.52 19.26 7.62
CA PRO A 334 16.61 18.32 7.83
C PRO A 334 16.11 16.87 7.93
N ILE A 335 16.79 15.95 7.24
CA ILE A 335 16.46 14.52 7.20
C ILE A 335 17.72 13.72 7.49
N ILE A 336 17.61 12.74 8.37
CA ILE A 336 18.66 11.75 8.59
C ILE A 336 18.35 10.53 7.74
N PHE A 337 19.19 10.29 6.73
CA PHE A 337 19.15 9.13 5.86
C PHE A 337 20.14 8.07 6.34
N LYS A 338 19.63 6.88 6.68
CA LYS A 338 20.44 5.74 7.14
C LYS A 338 20.45 4.67 6.05
N TYR A 339 21.64 4.25 5.67
CA TYR A 339 21.88 3.15 4.73
C TYR A 339 22.53 2.01 5.50
N GLY A 340 21.94 0.82 5.50
CA GLY A 340 22.49 -0.41 6.10
C GLY A 340 21.88 -0.74 7.45
N ASP A 341 20.74 -0.13 7.78
CA ASP A 341 20.04 -0.25 9.05
C ASP A 341 18.54 -0.49 8.80
N ASP A 342 17.98 -1.53 9.44
CA ASP A 342 16.53 -1.76 9.46
C ASP A 342 15.89 -0.83 10.50
N LEU A 343 15.09 0.13 10.02
CA LEU A 343 14.44 1.14 10.87
C LEU A 343 13.03 0.74 11.33
N ARG A 344 12.54 -0.47 11.03
CA ARG A 344 11.19 -0.87 11.42
C ARG A 344 10.98 -0.90 12.92
N GLN A 345 12.01 -1.30 13.67
CA GLN A 345 11.95 -1.28 15.13
C GLN A 345 11.83 0.16 15.65
N ASP A 346 12.73 1.06 15.25
CA ASP A 346 12.68 2.49 15.61
C ASP A 346 11.34 3.12 15.20
N GLN A 347 10.84 2.79 14.01
CA GLN A 347 9.57 3.27 13.47
C GLN A 347 8.39 2.81 14.34
N LEU A 348 8.33 1.53 14.71
CA LEU A 348 7.28 1.01 15.59
C LEU A 348 7.32 1.67 16.96
N ILE A 349 8.50 1.82 17.54
CA ILE A 349 8.66 2.46 18.86
C ILE A 349 8.18 3.91 18.80
N LEU A 350 8.54 4.67 17.76
CA LEU A 350 8.10 6.07 17.65
C LEU A 350 6.61 6.21 17.34
N GLN A 351 6.02 5.26 16.62
CA GLN A 351 4.58 5.19 16.44
C GLN A 351 3.87 4.95 17.77
N ILE A 352 4.37 4.02 18.61
CA ILE A 352 3.83 3.76 19.95
C ILE A 352 3.95 5.01 20.83
N ILE A 353 5.10 5.69 20.83
CA ILE A 353 5.28 6.93 21.60
C ILE A 353 4.30 8.01 21.13
N THR A 354 4.07 8.12 19.81
CA THR A 354 3.10 9.07 19.24
C THR A 354 1.67 8.75 19.69
N LEU A 355 1.30 7.47 19.68
CA LEU A 355 0.01 7.01 20.20
C LEU A 355 -0.14 7.33 21.69
N MET A 356 0.87 7.03 22.50
CA MET A 356 0.89 7.33 23.94
C MET A 356 0.75 8.82 24.21
N ASP A 357 1.49 9.67 23.48
CA ASP A 357 1.38 11.13 23.60
C ASP A 357 -0.04 11.61 23.27
N ARG A 358 -0.68 11.07 22.23
CA ARG A 358 -2.06 11.43 21.89
C ARG A 358 -3.06 11.02 22.96
N ILE A 359 -2.90 9.83 23.55
CA ILE A 359 -3.75 9.35 24.66
C ILE A 359 -3.57 10.26 25.88
N LEU A 360 -2.32 10.57 26.26
CA LEU A 360 -2.04 11.45 27.40
C LEU A 360 -2.62 12.85 27.18
N ARG A 361 -2.49 13.41 25.98
CA ARG A 361 -3.09 14.71 25.62
C ARG A 361 -4.62 14.70 25.69
N LYS A 362 -5.29 13.60 25.30
CA LYS A 362 -6.74 13.44 25.47
C LYS A 362 -7.15 13.50 26.95
N GLU A 363 -6.32 12.97 27.84
CA GLU A 363 -6.47 13.06 29.30
C GLU A 363 -5.93 14.38 29.89
N ASN A 364 -5.67 15.39 29.05
CA ASN A 364 -5.13 16.70 29.43
C ASN A 364 -3.72 16.67 30.07
N ILE A 365 -2.93 15.62 29.79
CA ILE A 365 -1.55 15.48 30.24
C ILE A 365 -0.63 15.75 29.05
N ASP A 366 0.04 16.91 29.03
CA ASP A 366 1.05 17.23 28.02
C ASP A 366 2.46 17.14 28.61
N LEU A 367 3.12 16.00 28.37
CA LEU A 367 4.50 15.74 28.79
C LEU A 367 5.55 16.40 27.86
N LYS A 368 5.11 17.20 26.88
CA LYS A 368 5.98 17.87 25.90
C LYS A 368 6.90 16.88 25.15
N LEU A 369 6.39 15.69 24.87
CA LEU A 369 7.08 14.72 24.03
C LEU A 369 7.21 15.28 22.61
N THR A 370 8.37 15.04 22.00
CA THR A 370 8.66 15.43 20.61
C THR A 370 8.99 14.18 19.79
N PRO A 371 8.01 13.30 19.53
CA PRO A 371 8.25 12.12 18.70
C PRO A 371 8.55 12.58 17.27
N TYR A 372 9.79 12.37 16.82
CA TYR A 372 10.17 12.67 15.44
C TYR A 372 9.58 11.61 14.48
N LYS A 373 9.38 11.96 13.21
CA LYS A 373 8.91 10.98 12.21
C LYS A 373 10.05 10.02 11.84
N VAL A 374 9.72 8.74 11.67
CA VAL A 374 10.64 7.70 11.16
C VAL A 374 9.89 6.89 10.11
N LEU A 375 10.53 6.65 8.98
CA LEU A 375 10.00 5.81 7.90
C LEU A 375 11.10 4.89 7.38
N SER A 376 10.85 3.59 7.40
CA SER A 376 11.64 2.62 6.65
C SER A 376 11.22 2.63 5.18
N THR A 377 12.19 2.69 4.27
CA THR A 377 11.97 2.68 2.82
C THR A 377 12.42 1.40 2.13
N SER A 378 13.17 0.52 2.83
CA SER A 378 13.68 -0.76 2.31
C SER A 378 14.20 -1.65 3.45
N LEU A 379 14.27 -2.97 3.21
CA LEU A 379 14.97 -3.95 4.05
C LEU A 379 16.38 -4.29 3.55
N LYS A 380 16.71 -3.94 2.30
CA LYS A 380 17.85 -4.49 1.57
C LYS A 380 19.15 -3.71 1.75
N TYR A 381 19.09 -2.44 2.16
CA TYR A 381 20.22 -1.53 2.00
C TYR A 381 20.68 -0.80 3.24
#